data_AF-A0A931ZAV1-F1
#
_entry.id   AF-A0A931ZAV1-F1
#
_cell.length_a   1.000
_cell.length_b   1.000
_cell.length_c   1.000
_cell.angle_alpha   90.00
_cell.angle_beta   90.00
_cell.angle_gamma   90.00
#
_symmetry.space_group_name_H-M   'P 1'
#
loop_
_entity.id
_entity.type
_entity.pdbx_description
1 polymer ?
#
loop_
_entity_poly.entity_id
_entity_poly.type
_entity_poly.pdbx_seq_one_letter_code
_entity_poly.pdbx_strand_id
1 'polypeptide(L)'
;MKTRVLWLILPLALLAGCSSTPDQRIAQSQAAFAQFPSDVQQNLRAGRIDIGYTDEMVRIALGEPARHFERVDPAGRADVWVYRKSAPRFSFGFGVGSYGRHSASHVGVSTSTGGYYDDEALRVEFQQGRVVRIDFRKG
;
A
#
# COMPACT_ATOMS: atom_id res chain seq x y z
N MET A 1 12.05 -48.37 39.86
CA MET A 1 12.88 -47.20 39.52
C MET A 1 12.29 -46.63 38.23
N LYS A 2 11.24 -45.80 38.26
CA LYS A 2 11.24 -44.33 38.39
C LYS A 2 12.27 -43.63 37.49
N THR A 3 11.90 -43.44 36.23
CA THR A 3 12.41 -42.29 35.45
C THR A 3 11.24 -41.69 34.69
N ARG A 4 10.73 -40.62 35.30
CA ARG A 4 9.64 -39.78 34.81
C ARG A 4 10.16 -39.04 33.57
N VAL A 5 9.78 -39.48 32.38
CA VAL A 5 9.88 -38.68 31.15
C VAL A 5 8.73 -37.67 31.20
N LEU A 6 8.87 -36.69 32.08
CA LEU A 6 7.94 -35.59 32.26
C LEU A 6 8.31 -34.50 31.25
N TRP A 7 7.61 -34.50 30.13
CA TRP A 7 6.97 -33.32 29.56
C TRP A 7 7.64 -31.98 29.88
N LEU A 8 8.46 -31.50 28.93
CA LEU A 8 8.67 -30.07 28.73
C LEU A 8 8.43 -29.77 27.25
N ILE A 9 7.17 -29.89 26.82
CA ILE A 9 6.74 -29.38 25.52
C ILE A 9 6.72 -27.86 25.65
N LEU A 10 7.81 -27.27 25.18
CA LEU A 10 8.02 -25.86 24.92
C LEU A 10 6.84 -25.30 24.10
N PRO A 11 6.00 -24.38 24.63
CA PRO A 11 5.17 -23.58 23.74
C PRO A 11 6.11 -22.52 23.15
N LEU A 12 6.71 -22.87 22.02
CA LEU A 12 7.33 -21.92 21.12
C LEU A 12 6.20 -21.04 20.59
N ALA A 13 5.87 -19.99 21.35
CA ALA A 13 4.93 -18.95 20.95
C ALA A 13 5.50 -18.28 19.71
N LEU A 14 5.10 -18.82 18.55
CA LEU A 14 5.24 -18.22 17.24
C LEU A 14 4.48 -16.89 17.28
N LEU A 15 5.14 -15.82 17.68
CA LEU A 15 4.80 -14.49 17.20
C LEU A 15 5.17 -14.46 15.72
N ALA A 16 4.34 -15.11 14.90
CA ALA A 16 4.30 -14.84 13.48
C ALA A 16 3.92 -13.36 13.34
N GLY A 17 4.89 -12.52 12.96
CA GLY A 17 4.59 -11.17 12.51
C GLY A 17 3.63 -11.28 11.33
N CYS A 18 2.34 -11.08 11.59
CA CYS A 18 1.30 -11.14 10.57
C CYS A 18 1.55 -10.00 9.59
N SER A 19 2.17 -10.34 8.46
CA SER A 19 2.06 -9.54 7.25
C SER A 19 0.57 -9.39 6.97
N SER A 20 0.01 -8.21 7.27
CA SER A 20 -1.42 -7.94 7.08
C SER A 20 -1.77 -8.23 5.61
N THR A 21 -2.65 -9.20 5.38
CA THR A 21 -3.10 -9.54 4.04
C THR A 21 -4.27 -8.62 3.62
N PRO A 22 -4.50 -8.41 2.32
CA PRO A 22 -5.68 -7.67 1.85
C PRO A 22 -6.99 -8.22 2.43
N ASP A 23 -7.16 -9.54 2.51
CA ASP A 23 -8.36 -10.17 3.08
C ASP A 23 -8.59 -9.80 4.55
N GLN A 24 -7.52 -9.73 5.35
CA GLN A 24 -7.64 -9.29 6.76
C GLN A 24 -8.10 -7.84 6.86
N ARG A 25 -7.61 -6.95 5.98
CA ARG A 25 -8.01 -5.53 5.97
C ARG A 25 -9.44 -5.35 5.48
N ILE A 26 -9.85 -6.12 4.47
CA ILE A 26 -11.22 -6.17 3.99
C ILE A 26 -12.16 -6.64 5.10
N ALA A 27 -11.80 -7.70 5.84
CA ALA A 27 -12.59 -8.18 6.96
C ALA A 27 -12.77 -7.12 8.06
N GLN A 28 -11.72 -6.32 8.34
CA GLN A 28 -11.79 -5.21 9.29
C GLN A 28 -12.67 -4.04 8.79
N SER A 29 -12.75 -3.84 7.48
CA SER A 29 -13.48 -2.74 6.84
C SER A 29 -14.69 -3.22 6.05
N GLN A 30 -15.30 -4.34 6.45
CA GLN A 30 -16.29 -5.07 5.64
C GLN A 30 -17.51 -4.21 5.28
N ALA A 31 -17.95 -3.34 6.20
CA ALA A 31 -19.09 -2.45 5.97
C ALA A 31 -18.83 -1.44 4.85
N ALA A 32 -17.66 -0.79 4.85
CA ALA A 32 -17.25 0.12 3.80
C ALA A 32 -16.98 -0.62 2.49
N PHE A 33 -16.27 -1.75 2.56
CA PHE A 33 -15.95 -2.58 1.40
C PHE A 33 -17.19 -3.04 0.64
N ALA A 34 -18.25 -3.46 1.35
CA ALA A 34 -19.50 -3.89 0.75
C ALA A 34 -20.27 -2.76 0.04
N GLN A 35 -20.01 -1.50 0.39
CA GLN A 35 -20.61 -0.33 -0.25
C GLN A 35 -19.86 0.11 -1.52
N PHE A 36 -18.64 -0.36 -1.73
CA PHE A 36 -17.86 0.02 -2.90
C PHE A 36 -18.38 -0.68 -4.17
N PRO A 37 -18.22 -0.03 -5.35
CA PRO A 37 -18.47 -0.66 -6.64
C PRO A 37 -17.72 -1.98 -6.81
N SER A 38 -18.27 -2.90 -7.62
CA SER A 38 -17.71 -4.25 -7.77
C SER A 38 -16.31 -4.26 -8.39
N ASP A 39 -16.01 -3.32 -9.28
CA ASP A 39 -14.68 -3.08 -9.86
C ASP A 39 -13.67 -2.63 -8.78
N VAL A 40 -14.09 -1.70 -7.91
CA VAL A 40 -13.27 -1.26 -6.76
C VAL A 40 -13.01 -2.44 -5.83
N GLN A 41 -14.03 -3.23 -5.48
CA GLN A 41 -13.87 -4.42 -4.64
C GLN A 41 -12.86 -5.42 -5.21
N GLN A 42 -12.89 -5.65 -6.53
CA GLN A 42 -11.94 -6.52 -7.22
C GLN A 42 -10.51 -5.97 -7.16
N ASN A 43 -10.33 -4.67 -7.38
CA ASN A 43 -9.03 -4.01 -7.27
C ASN A 43 -8.46 -4.10 -5.86
N LEU A 44 -9.26 -3.82 -4.84
CA LEU A 44 -8.87 -3.88 -3.43
C LEU A 44 -8.44 -5.30 -3.03
N ARG A 45 -9.18 -6.33 -3.43
CA ARG A 45 -8.79 -7.74 -3.23
C ARG A 45 -7.47 -8.09 -3.92
N ALA A 46 -7.23 -7.52 -5.10
CA ALA A 46 -5.99 -7.70 -5.85
C ALA A 46 -4.82 -6.84 -5.33
N GLY A 47 -5.03 -6.04 -4.28
CA GLY A 47 -4.02 -5.09 -3.78
C GLY A 47 -3.67 -4.00 -4.79
N ARG A 48 -4.65 -3.59 -5.61
CA ARG A 48 -4.52 -2.52 -6.61
C ARG A 48 -5.32 -1.30 -6.20
N ILE A 49 -4.84 -0.14 -6.62
CA ILE A 49 -5.48 1.16 -6.42
C ILE A 49 -5.53 1.89 -7.75
N ASP A 50 -6.43 2.86 -7.87
CA ASP A 50 -6.57 3.69 -9.05
C ASP A 50 -6.79 5.17 -8.68
N ILE A 51 -6.69 6.05 -9.66
CA ILE A 51 -6.99 7.48 -9.54
C ILE A 51 -8.45 7.66 -9.08
N GLY A 52 -8.67 8.60 -8.17
CA GLY A 52 -9.97 8.94 -7.60
C GLY A 52 -10.36 8.11 -6.36
N TYR A 53 -9.59 7.07 -6.02
CA TYR A 53 -9.82 6.26 -4.82
C TYR A 53 -9.64 7.09 -3.56
N THR A 54 -10.38 6.75 -2.50
CA THR A 54 -10.25 7.43 -1.21
C THR A 54 -9.11 6.84 -0.39
N ASP A 55 -8.67 7.60 0.62
CA ASP A 55 -7.66 7.19 1.59
C ASP A 55 -7.97 5.82 2.21
N GLU A 56 -9.25 5.58 2.53
CA GLU A 56 -9.73 4.30 3.07
C GLU A 56 -9.58 3.15 2.07
N MET A 57 -9.96 3.36 0.81
CA MET A 57 -9.79 2.35 -0.25
C MET A 57 -8.32 1.98 -0.43
N VAL A 58 -7.43 2.98 -0.39
CA VAL A 58 -5.98 2.76 -0.49
C VAL A 58 -5.45 1.99 0.72
N ARG A 59 -5.88 2.32 1.94
CA ARG A 59 -5.52 1.55 3.14
C ARG A 59 -6.03 0.12 3.10
N ILE A 60 -7.26 -0.12 2.61
CA ILE A 60 -7.78 -1.48 2.48
C ILE A 60 -6.93 -2.28 1.48
N ALA A 61 -6.62 -1.70 0.32
CA ALA A 61 -5.82 -2.36 -0.71
C ALA A 61 -4.37 -2.60 -0.28
N LEU A 62 -3.68 -1.57 0.20
CA LEU A 62 -2.22 -1.56 0.39
C LEU A 62 -1.77 -1.62 1.85
N GLY A 63 -2.66 -1.33 2.81
CA GLY A 63 -2.33 -1.17 4.22
C GLY A 63 -1.79 0.22 4.56
N GLU A 64 -1.22 0.33 5.75
CA GLU A 64 -0.60 1.58 6.21
C GLU A 64 0.66 1.88 5.39
N PRO A 65 0.85 3.14 4.96
CA PRO A 65 2.06 3.54 4.26
C PRO A 65 3.26 3.47 5.21
N ALA A 66 4.44 3.20 4.64
CA ALA A 66 5.68 3.23 5.41
C ALA A 66 6.04 4.67 5.83
N ARG A 67 5.64 5.67 5.03
CA ARG A 67 5.76 7.09 5.35
C ARG A 67 4.55 7.83 4.80
N HIS A 68 4.07 8.81 5.56
CA HIS A 68 3.04 9.76 5.16
C HIS A 68 3.53 11.16 5.55
N PHE A 69 3.47 12.09 4.61
CA PHE A 69 3.79 13.50 4.84
C PHE A 69 2.91 14.40 3.97
N GLU A 70 2.64 15.60 4.47
CA GLU A 70 1.98 16.65 3.69
C GLU A 70 3.03 17.41 2.87
N ARG A 71 2.79 17.54 1.57
CA ARG A 71 3.55 18.41 0.67
C ARG A 71 2.79 19.71 0.50
N VAL A 72 3.49 20.82 0.65
CA VAL A 72 2.97 22.16 0.32
C VAL A 72 3.86 22.75 -0.76
N ASP A 73 3.26 23.08 -1.90
CA ASP A 73 3.92 23.70 -3.04
C ASP A 73 3.03 24.81 -3.65
N PRO A 74 3.49 25.57 -4.67
CA PRO A 74 2.67 26.61 -5.27
C PRO A 74 1.36 26.12 -5.91
N ALA A 75 1.23 24.82 -6.20
CA ALA A 75 0.01 24.21 -6.72
C ALA A 75 -0.98 23.83 -5.60
N GLY A 76 -0.54 23.78 -4.34
CA GLY A 76 -1.40 23.61 -3.17
C GLY A 76 -0.82 22.66 -2.13
N ARG A 77 -1.72 22.02 -1.37
CA ARG A 77 -1.37 20.98 -0.39
C ARG A 77 -1.76 19.61 -0.91
N ALA A 78 -0.90 18.63 -0.71
CA ALA A 78 -1.14 17.24 -1.09
C ALA A 78 -0.62 16.29 -0.01
N ASP A 79 -1.39 15.27 0.32
CA ASP A 79 -0.94 14.19 1.18
C ASP A 79 -0.17 13.17 0.34
N VAL A 80 1.06 12.83 0.75
CA VAL A 80 1.92 11.93 0.01
C VAL A 80 2.23 10.71 0.86
N TRP A 81 1.83 9.55 0.35
CA TRP A 81 2.00 8.25 0.99
C TRP A 81 3.04 7.45 0.23
N VAL A 82 3.96 6.82 0.97
CA VAL A 82 5.06 6.05 0.40
C VAL A 82 5.05 4.63 0.94
N TYR A 83 5.06 3.67 0.02
CA TYR A 83 5.12 2.23 0.29
C TYR A 83 6.46 1.65 -0.17
N ARG A 84 7.00 0.73 0.63
CA ARG A 84 8.30 0.06 0.38
C ARG A 84 8.12 -1.31 -0.26
N LYS A 85 9.15 -1.82 -0.93
CA LYS A 85 9.17 -3.16 -1.56
C LYS A 85 8.90 -4.33 -0.59
N SER A 86 9.10 -4.13 0.71
CA SER A 86 8.82 -5.13 1.76
C SER A 86 7.34 -5.21 2.16
N ALA A 87 6.49 -4.34 1.62
CA ALA A 87 5.05 -4.50 1.76
C ALA A 87 4.59 -5.78 1.01
N PRO A 88 3.49 -6.44 1.42
CA PRO A 88 3.05 -7.74 0.89
C PRO A 88 3.13 -7.79 -0.64
N ARG A 89 3.52 -8.94 -1.23
CA ARG A 89 3.73 -9.08 -2.69
C ARG A 89 2.49 -8.62 -3.48
N PHE A 90 2.46 -7.34 -3.85
CA PHE A 90 1.37 -6.76 -4.62
C PHE A 90 1.65 -7.03 -6.09
N SER A 91 0.72 -7.71 -6.75
CA SER A 91 0.75 -7.82 -8.20
C SER A 91 0.34 -6.46 -8.78
N PHE A 92 1.33 -5.66 -9.20
CA PHE A 92 1.08 -4.56 -10.13
C PHE A 92 0.55 -5.20 -11.41
N GLY A 93 -0.78 -5.23 -11.55
CA GLY A 93 -1.46 -5.82 -12.68
C GLY A 93 -1.20 -5.00 -13.94
N PHE A 94 -0.04 -5.22 -14.57
CA PHE A 94 0.13 -4.97 -15.99
C PHE A 94 -0.74 -5.99 -16.74
N GLY A 95 -2.03 -5.67 -16.85
CA GLY A 95 -2.88 -6.25 -17.86
C GLY A 95 -2.39 -5.77 -19.21
N VAL A 96 -2.00 -6.72 -20.05
CA VAL A 96 -1.56 -6.49 -21.42
C VAL A 96 -2.76 -5.95 -22.21
N GLY A 97 -2.79 -4.65 -22.49
CA GLY A 97 -3.87 -4.01 -23.27
C GLY A 97 -3.67 -2.50 -23.35
N SER A 98 -3.43 -2.00 -24.57
CA SER A 98 -3.21 -0.60 -24.94
C SER A 98 -4.09 0.42 -24.21
N TYR A 99 -3.51 1.57 -23.84
CA TYR A 99 -3.82 2.94 -24.32
C TYR A 99 -3.31 3.96 -23.30
N GLY A 100 -2.43 4.87 -23.72
CA GLY A 100 -2.04 6.05 -22.94
C GLY A 100 -0.54 6.22 -22.73
N ARG A 101 0.14 6.76 -23.74
CA ARG A 101 1.43 7.44 -23.57
C ARG A 101 1.30 8.52 -22.51
N HIS A 102 1.98 8.43 -21.37
CA HIS A 102 2.57 9.58 -20.68
C HIS A 102 3.82 9.13 -19.92
N SER A 103 4.93 9.02 -20.64
CA SER A 103 6.26 9.09 -20.04
C SER A 103 6.46 10.55 -19.61
N ALA A 104 6.11 10.88 -18.38
CA ALA A 104 6.47 12.16 -17.80
C ALA A 104 7.65 11.95 -16.86
N SER A 105 8.84 11.91 -17.45
CA SER A 105 10.13 12.07 -16.76
C SER A 105 10.12 13.44 -16.09
N HIS A 106 9.67 13.50 -14.83
CA HIS A 106 9.85 14.68 -14.00
C HIS A 106 11.23 14.59 -13.36
N VAL A 107 12.22 15.21 -13.99
CA VAL A 107 13.44 15.64 -13.29
C VAL A 107 13.06 16.89 -12.52
N GLY A 108 12.45 16.70 -11.36
CA GLY A 108 12.22 17.76 -10.38
C GLY A 108 13.46 17.89 -9.52
N VAL A 109 14.14 19.04 -9.57
CA VAL A 109 15.14 19.38 -8.55
C VAL A 109 14.37 19.69 -7.27
N SER A 110 14.32 18.72 -6.35
CA SER A 110 13.79 18.93 -5.01
C SER A 110 14.88 19.56 -4.14
N THR A 111 14.65 20.79 -3.70
CA THR A 111 15.35 21.33 -2.53
C THR A 111 14.43 21.13 -1.34
N SER A 112 14.97 20.60 -0.24
CA SER A 112 14.33 20.20 1.02
C SER A 112 13.82 18.75 1.15
N THR A 113 14.62 17.96 1.87
CA THR A 113 14.21 16.90 2.83
C THR A 113 13.19 15.85 2.36
N GLY A 114 13.58 15.02 1.40
CA GLY A 114 12.78 13.86 1.02
C GLY A 114 13.40 13.03 -0.09
N GLY A 115 14.64 12.58 0.10
CA GLY A 115 15.29 11.69 -0.85
C GLY A 115 14.44 10.44 -1.09
N TYR A 116 14.36 9.98 -2.35
CA TYR A 116 13.91 8.62 -2.64
C TYR A 116 14.85 7.67 -1.90
N TYR A 117 14.32 6.94 -0.93
CA TYR A 117 15.07 5.85 -0.31
C TYR A 117 15.07 4.68 -1.31
N ASP A 118 16.16 3.92 -1.39
CA ASP A 118 16.32 2.84 -2.37
C ASP A 118 15.25 1.73 -2.26
N ASP A 119 14.50 1.71 -1.16
CA ASP A 119 13.45 0.75 -0.86
C ASP A 119 12.02 1.21 -1.24
N GLU A 120 11.84 2.44 -1.74
CA GLU A 120 10.55 2.98 -2.19
C GLU A 120 10.05 2.26 -3.46
N ALA A 121 8.86 1.66 -3.37
CA ALA A 121 8.23 0.91 -4.48
C ALA A 121 7.11 1.72 -5.15
N LEU A 122 6.31 2.40 -4.34
CA LEU A 122 5.07 3.04 -4.76
C LEU A 122 4.87 4.34 -3.96
N ARG A 123 4.50 5.40 -4.66
CA ARG A 123 4.06 6.66 -4.07
C ARG A 123 2.65 6.96 -4.54
N VAL A 124 1.82 7.41 -3.61
CA VAL A 124 0.43 7.80 -3.86
C VAL A 124 0.25 9.22 -3.35
N GLU A 125 -0.23 10.11 -4.20
CA GLU A 125 -0.53 11.49 -3.80
C GLU A 125 -2.03 11.70 -3.78
N PHE A 126 -2.50 12.33 -2.72
CA PHE A 126 -3.90 12.65 -2.49
C PHE A 126 -4.10 14.16 -2.50
N GLN A 127 -5.19 14.58 -3.12
CA GLN A 127 -5.72 15.92 -2.97
C GLN A 127 -7.21 15.79 -2.67
N GLN A 128 -7.69 16.54 -1.67
CA GLN A 128 -9.09 16.50 -1.25
C GLN A 128 -9.57 15.07 -0.89
N GLY A 129 -8.70 14.25 -0.28
CA GLY A 129 -9.01 12.88 0.15
C GLY A 129 -9.20 11.89 -1.01
N ARG A 130 -8.66 12.20 -2.19
CA ARG A 130 -8.70 11.33 -3.37
C ARG A 130 -7.33 11.20 -4.00
N VAL A 131 -7.03 10.00 -4.49
CA VAL A 131 -5.80 9.72 -5.24
C VAL A 131 -5.81 10.57 -6.52
N VAL A 132 -4.81 11.42 -6.67
CA VAL A 132 -4.59 12.23 -7.89
C VAL A 132 -3.35 11.79 -8.66
N ARG A 133 -2.43 11.05 -8.01
CA ARG A 133 -1.20 10.57 -8.63
C ARG A 133 -0.77 9.25 -8.03
N ILE A 134 -0.27 8.36 -8.90
CA ILE A 134 0.35 7.10 -8.50
C ILE A 134 1.68 6.98 -9.26
N ASP A 135 2.80 7.01 -8.55
CA ASP A 135 4.13 6.84 -9.13
C ASP A 135 4.70 5.47 -8.72
N PHE A 136 5.04 4.66 -9.72
CA PHE A 136 5.73 3.38 -9.55
C PHE A 136 7.22 3.57 -9.83
N ARG A 137 8.09 3.13 -8.93
CA ARG A 137 9.53 3.10 -9.23
C ARG A 137 9.81 1.94 -10.19
N LYS A 138 10.17 2.27 -11.44
CA LYS A 138 10.78 1.29 -12.36
C LYS A 138 12.20 1.01 -11.87
N GLY A 139 12.46 -0.25 -11.53
CA GLY A 139 13.80 -0.75 -11.22
C GLY A 139 14.68 -0.82 -12.46
#